data_AF-A0A7C1P7W0-F1
#
_entry.id   AF-A0A7C1P7W0-F1
#
_cell.length_a   1.000
_cell.length_b   1.000
_cell.length_c   1.000
_cell.angle_alpha   90.00
_cell.angle_beta   90.00
_cell.angle_gamma   90.00
#
_symmetry.space_group_name_H-M   'P 1'
#
loop_
_entity.id
_entity.type
_entity.pdbx_description
1 polymer ?
#
loop_
_entity_poly.entity_id
_entity_poly.type
_entity_poly.pdbx_seq_one_letter_code
_entity_poly.pdbx_strand_id
1 'polypeptide(L)' 'MRVQFDEDEVWALLSTVTKVVLDETDLSEEDRGRLRRWRSDDMRPGREGLRTLQEKLNADLERALRAKERSLIQRHDWV' A
#
# COMPACT_ATOMS: atom_id res chain seq x y z
N MET A 1 -1.99 10.05 -18.05
CA MET A 1 -0.83 9.82 -17.16
C MET A 1 -1.10 8.54 -16.39
N ARG A 2 -0.25 7.52 -16.49
CA ARG A 2 -0.44 6.25 -15.78
C ARG A 2 0.33 6.36 -14.45
N VAL A 3 -0.37 6.55 -13.34
CA VAL A 3 0.25 6.59 -12.01
C VAL A 3 0.33 5.15 -11.52
N GLN A 4 1.54 4.67 -11.26
CA GLN A 4 1.80 3.33 -10.74
C GLN A 4 2.96 3.40 -9.77
N PHE A 5 2.88 2.61 -8.70
CA PHE A 5 3.97 2.41 -7.79
C PHE A 5 4.95 1.36 -8.31
N ASP A 6 6.24 1.63 -8.16
CA ASP A 6 7.29 0.62 -8.28
C ASP A 6 7.43 -0.23 -6.98
N GLU A 7 8.31 -1.24 -6.99
CA GLU A 7 8.52 -2.11 -5.82
C GLU A 7 9.11 -1.34 -4.62
N ASP A 8 9.99 -0.37 -4.87
CA ASP A 8 10.68 0.38 -3.81
C ASP A 8 9.73 1.37 -3.12
N GLU A 9 8.85 2.02 -3.89
CA GLU A 9 7.80 2.90 -3.39
C GLU A 9 6.79 2.11 -2.53
N VAL A 10 6.38 0.92 -2.98
CA VAL A 10 5.50 0.04 -2.21
C VAL A 10 6.19 -0.40 -0.92
N TRP A 11 7.47 -0.75 -0.99
CA TRP A 11 8.24 -1.15 0.18
C TRP A 11 8.38 -0.02 1.21
N ALA A 12 8.61 1.21 0.74
CA ALA A 12 8.71 2.40 1.58
C ALA A 12 7.36 2.72 2.25
N LEU A 13 6.26 2.63 1.49
CA LEU A 13 4.91 2.81 2.01
C LEU A 13 4.60 1.77 3.10
N LEU A 14 4.85 0.48 2.80
CA LEU A 14 4.66 -0.61 3.76
C LEU A 14 5.51 -0.43 5.01
N SER A 15 6.76 0.00 4.85
CA SER A 15 7.67 0.25 5.98
C SER A 15 7.18 1.37 6.88
N THR A 16 6.56 2.39 6.31
CA THR A 16 5.95 3.49 7.07
C THR A 16 4.73 3.00 7.85
N VAL A 17 3.84 2.25 7.21
CA VAL A 17 2.64 1.70 7.87
C VAL A 17 3.02 0.73 8.99
N THR A 18 3.94 -0.19 8.73
CA THR A 18 4.40 -1.16 9.74
C THR A 18 5.10 -0.51 10.92
N LYS A 19 5.84 0.59 10.70
CA LYS A 19 6.40 1.38 11.78
C LYS A 19 5.32 1.98 12.67
N VAL A 20 4.31 2.64 12.08
CA VAL A 20 3.18 3.21 12.82
C VAL A 20 2.47 2.14 13.63
N VAL A 21 2.20 0.97 13.04
CA VAL A 21 1.59 -0.16 13.77
C VAL A 21 2.46 -0.59 14.96
N LEU A 22 3.76 -0.78 14.76
CA LEU A 22 4.67 -1.18 15.84
C LEU A 22 4.74 -0.18 17.00
N ASP A 23 4.64 1.12 16.69
CA ASP A 23 4.80 2.22 17.64
C ASP A 23 3.47 2.56 18.36
N GLU A 24 2.34 2.48 17.68
CA GLU A 24 1.04 2.98 18.18
C GLU A 24 0.13 1.87 18.73
N THR A 25 0.46 0.59 18.52
CA THR A 25 -0.36 -0.53 19.00
C THR A 25 0.30 -1.30 20.13
N ASP A 26 -0.53 -1.75 21.07
CA ASP A 26 -0.09 -2.59 22.19
C ASP A 26 0.01 -4.06 21.76
N LEU A 27 0.99 -4.33 20.91
CA LEU A 27 1.34 -5.68 20.49
C LEU A 27 2.23 -6.36 21.54
N SER A 28 2.05 -7.67 21.69
CA SER A 28 3.02 -8.48 22.44
C SER A 28 4.41 -8.40 21.78
N GLU A 29 5.48 -8.59 22.55
CA GLU A 29 6.84 -8.65 21.98
C GLU A 29 6.99 -9.78 20.95
N GLU A 30 6.24 -10.87 21.12
CA GLU A 30 6.19 -11.96 20.15
C GLU A 30 5.61 -11.49 18.81
N ASP A 31 4.47 -10.80 18.82
CA ASP A 31 3.82 -10.31 17.61
C ASP A 31 4.62 -9.19 16.94
N ARG A 32 5.24 -8.30 17.73
CA ARG A 32 6.21 -7.32 17.22
C ARG A 32 7.37 -8.02 16.50
N GLY A 33 7.89 -9.10 17.08
CA GLY A 33 8.95 -9.92 16.47
C GLY A 33 8.50 -10.60 15.17
N ARG A 34 7.29 -11.16 15.13
CA ARG A 34 6.70 -11.76 13.92
C ARG A 34 6.53 -10.71 12.81
N LEU A 35 5.99 -9.53 13.12
CA LEU A 35 5.78 -8.46 12.14
C LEU A 35 7.12 -7.95 11.57
N ARG A 36 8.13 -7.76 12.42
CA ARG A 36 9.48 -7.36 11.98
C ARG A 36 10.13 -8.39 11.07
N ARG A 37 9.99 -9.68 11.38
CA ARG A 37 10.50 -10.78 10.53
C ARG A 37 9.79 -10.85 9.19
N TRP A 38 8.45 -10.87 9.19
CA TRP A 38 7.65 -10.84 7.97
C TRP A 38 8.02 -9.67 7.05
N ARG A 39 8.16 -8.46 7.60
CA ARG A 39 8.59 -7.28 6.84
C ARG A 39 9.99 -7.47 6.24
N SER A 40 10.87 -8.14 6.98
CA SER A 40 12.28 -8.32 6.61
C SER A 40 12.52 -9.49 5.68
N ASP A 41 11.69 -10.53 5.67
CA ASP A 41 11.96 -11.76 4.93
C ASP A 41 11.08 -11.89 3.68
N ASP A 42 9.77 -11.68 3.85
CA ASP A 42 8.76 -11.94 2.82
C ASP A 42 8.42 -10.69 2.01
N MET A 43 8.58 -9.51 2.60
CA MET A 43 8.20 -8.23 2.03
C MET A 43 9.40 -7.42 1.53
N ARG A 44 10.49 -8.05 1.10
CA ARG A 44 11.62 -7.35 0.45
C ARG A 44 11.42 -7.19 -1.06
N PRO A 45 12.08 -6.19 -1.70
CA PRO A 45 12.18 -6.12 -3.16
C PRO A 45 12.62 -7.45 -3.76
N GLY A 46 11.98 -7.83 -4.87
CA GLY A 46 12.19 -9.12 -5.55
C GLY A 46 11.52 -10.34 -4.89
N ARG A 47 10.84 -10.18 -3.74
CA ARG A 47 10.03 -11.26 -3.14
C ARG A 47 8.60 -11.25 -3.68
N GLU A 48 8.01 -12.45 -3.76
CA GLU A 48 6.65 -12.65 -4.25
C GLU A 48 5.60 -11.89 -3.41
N GLY A 49 5.81 -11.81 -2.09
CA GLY A 49 4.93 -11.09 -1.18
C GLY A 49 4.81 -9.61 -1.54
N LEU A 50 5.94 -8.94 -1.78
CA LEU A 50 5.95 -7.53 -2.17
C LEU A 50 5.37 -7.31 -3.57
N ARG A 51 5.68 -8.19 -4.53
CA ARG A 51 5.11 -8.13 -5.88
C ARG A 51 3.58 -8.22 -5.86
N THR A 52 3.05 -9.16 -5.08
CA THR A 52 1.60 -9.34 -4.92
C THR A 52 0.96 -8.10 -4.31
N LEU A 53 1.61 -7.50 -3.31
CA LEU A 53 1.17 -6.25 -2.70
C LEU A 53 1.19 -5.09 -3.70
N GLN A 54 2.24 -4.98 -4.52
CA GLN A 54 2.36 -3.96 -5.54
C GLN A 54 1.25 -4.06 -6.60
N GLU A 55 0.99 -5.26 -7.11
CA GLU A 55 -0.07 -5.51 -8.09
C GLU A 55 -1.43 -5.08 -7.52
N LYS A 56 -1.72 -5.46 -6.27
CA LYS A 56 -2.94 -5.07 -5.58
C LYS A 56 -3.05 -3.55 -5.42
N LEU A 57 -2.02 -2.89 -4.90
CA LEU A 57 -2.02 -1.44 -4.65
C LEU A 57 -2.22 -0.66 -5.95
N ASN A 58 -1.58 -1.08 -7.04
CA ASN A 58 -1.76 -0.46 -8.34
C ASN A 58 -3.18 -0.66 -8.90
N ALA A 59 -3.78 -1.85 -8.72
CA ALA A 59 -5.16 -2.09 -9.10
C ALA A 59 -6.15 -1.23 -8.30
N ASP A 60 -5.94 -1.09 -6.99
CA ASP A 60 -6.77 -0.26 -6.12
C ASP A 60 -6.61 1.24 -6.45
N LEU A 61 -5.38 1.70 -6.73
CA LEU A 61 -5.10 3.06 -7.17
C LEU A 61 -5.81 3.38 -8.49
N GLU A 62 -5.71 2.49 -9.48
CA GLU A 62 -6.41 2.66 -10.76
C GLU A 62 -7.92 2.76 -10.54
N ARG A 63 -8.50 1.87 -9.73
CA ARG A 63 -9.93 1.89 -9.43
C ARG A 63 -10.36 3.20 -8.77
N ALA A 64 -9.56 3.72 -7.84
CA ALA A 64 -9.82 5.00 -7.18
C ALA A 64 -9.73 6.20 -8.14
N LEU A 65 -8.72 6.21 -9.02
CA LEU A 65 -8.57 7.25 -10.05
C LEU A 65 -9.75 7.23 -11.03
N ARG A 66 -10.15 6.07 -11.53
CA ARG A 66 -11.35 5.92 -12.39
C ARG A 66 -12.62 6.42 -11.71
N ALA A 67 -12.78 6.15 -10.42
CA ALA A 67 -13.93 6.65 -9.66
C ALA A 67 -13.92 8.19 -9.59
N LYS A 68 -12.75 8.81 -9.35
CA LYS A 68 -12.61 10.26 -9.37
C LYS A 68 -12.86 10.87 -10.74
N GLU A 69 -12.32 10.27 -11.81
CA GLU A 69 -12.57 10.71 -13.20
C GLU A 69 -14.08 10.74 -13.50
N ARG A 70 -14.81 9.67 -13.16
CA ARG A 70 -16.27 9.62 -13.33
C ARG A 70 -16.99 10.69 -12.52
N SER A 71 -16.58 10.92 -11.28
CA SER A 71 -17.18 11.93 -10.41
C SER A 71 -16.94 13.36 -10.91
N LEU A 72 -15.77 13.65 -11.50
CA LEU A 72 -15.48 14.95 -12.10
C LEU A 72 -16.34 15.20 -13.34
N ILE A 73 -16.58 14.17 -14.16
CA ILE A 73 -17.48 14.24 -15.31
C ILE A 73 -18.94 14.47 -14.87
N GLN A 74 -19.39 13.83 -13.78
CA GLN A 74 -20.77 13.98 -13.28
C GLN A 74 -21.06 15.31 -12.58
N ARG A 75 -20.04 16.05 -12.12
CA ARG A 75 -20.23 17.34 -11.41
C ARG A 75 -20.50 18.53 -12.34
N HIS A 76 -20.65 18.31 -13.64
CA HIS A 76 -20.68 19.39 -14.62
C HIS A 76 -22.02 20.16 -14.73
N ASP A 77 -23.15 19.66 -14.21
CA ASP A 77 -24.45 20.16 -14.72
C ASP A 77 -25.47 20.70 -13.70
N TRP A 78 -25.07 21.49 -12.68
CA TRP A 78 -26.02 22.33 -11.95
C TRP A 78 -25.42 23.68 -11.49
N VAL A 79 -25.21 24.59 -12.45
CA VAL A 79 -25.40 26.05 -12.32
C VAL A 79 -26.25 26.49 -13.51
#